data_AF-A0A1I7V4X2-F1
#
_entry.id   AF-A0A1I7V4X2-F1
#
_cell.length_a   1.000
_cell.length_b   1.000
_cell.length_c   1.000
_cell.angle_alpha   90.00
_cell.angle_beta   90.00
_cell.angle_gamma   90.00
#
_symmetry.space_group_name_H-M   'P 1'
#
loop_
_entity.id
_entity.type
_entity.pdbx_description
1 polymer ?
#
loop_
_entity_poly.entity_id
_entity_poly.type
_entity_poly.pdbx_seq_one_letter_code
_entity_poly.pdbx_strand_id
1 'polypeptide(L)'
;MISERLNALKKQLALLAEKIEDDKHRKQRIQNIQDDYSRRACELGNWLEQAEEEVAGIVNFQTKETSEDCHSTLVDILEALRNEKLEQVGDLELLEVELAELNEDVNTFTWYSYKTLSTRMDRLDQTICDRIKVVNEEIRRHSENEKICDDAARTLQMCRNIIIEAKKEFDHLHSLKLDDQRDKLLDLIDKVQGSGMIKELEQWRSIMGSRYIFNNKFTSLTPHGVLVDTYQVLELMNSMLRSVEQSIADRNSSGVTEKQIREFELAFEYFDQDKKGYLDYEHFELCIKSQGYDFTIDNAGSETMRYLDPSSSGHVLKSDYMRWMVKNETTNILDDHSAIEDALKSLNARKISDSMSRKEAEFFMRKIAKHTETFSEHIHLEYKDFVDSFY
;
A
#
# COMPACT_ATOMS: atom_id res chain seq x y z
N MET A 1 72.63 30.20 -92.80
CA MET A 1 71.19 30.04 -93.15
C MET A 1 70.60 28.65 -92.89
N ILE A 2 70.90 27.59 -93.66
CA ILE A 2 70.23 26.27 -93.47
C ILE A 2 70.61 25.62 -92.12
N SER A 3 71.89 25.64 -91.76
CA SER A 3 72.40 25.05 -90.50
C SER A 3 71.85 25.76 -89.25
N GLU A 4 71.77 27.10 -89.26
CA GLU A 4 71.20 27.88 -88.15
C GLU A 4 69.71 27.59 -87.96
N ARG A 5 68.95 27.47 -89.06
CA ARG A 5 67.52 27.14 -89.03
C ARG A 5 67.28 25.72 -88.50
N LEU A 6 68.15 24.76 -88.85
CA LEU A 6 68.12 23.39 -88.31
C LEU A 6 68.38 23.38 -86.80
N ASN A 7 69.36 24.15 -86.33
CA ASN A 7 69.67 24.25 -84.89
C ASN A 7 68.54 24.92 -84.09
N ALA A 8 67.89 25.94 -84.64
CA ALA A 8 66.72 26.58 -84.04
C ALA A 8 65.53 25.60 -83.93
N LEU A 9 65.26 24.82 -84.99
CA LEU A 9 64.24 23.77 -84.99
C LEU A 9 64.51 22.68 -83.94
N LYS A 10 65.75 22.21 -83.81
CA LYS A 10 66.13 21.25 -82.76
C LYS A 10 65.89 21.80 -81.36
N LYS A 11 66.23 23.08 -81.11
CA LYS A 11 65.98 23.74 -79.83
C LYS A 11 64.49 23.88 -79.54
N GLN A 12 63.68 24.25 -80.53
CA GLN A 12 62.22 24.29 -80.39
C GLN A 12 61.64 22.89 -80.12
N LEU A 13 62.14 21.85 -80.78
CA LEU A 13 61.67 20.48 -80.58
C LEU A 13 62.01 19.97 -79.17
N ALA A 14 63.19 20.33 -78.64
CA ALA A 14 63.57 20.02 -77.27
C ALA A 14 62.67 20.72 -76.24
N LEU A 15 62.40 22.03 -76.43
CA LEU A 15 61.49 22.79 -75.57
C LEU A 15 60.05 22.26 -75.62
N LEU A 16 59.59 21.82 -76.79
CA LEU A 16 58.28 21.18 -76.94
C LEU A 16 58.23 19.83 -76.23
N ALA A 17 59.28 19.02 -76.33
CA ALA A 17 59.35 17.73 -75.64
C ALA A 17 59.35 17.90 -74.11
N GLU A 18 60.11 18.87 -73.59
CA GLU A 18 60.11 19.23 -72.17
C GLU A 18 58.71 19.67 -71.71
N LYS A 19 58.09 20.59 -72.45
CA LYS A 19 56.72 21.05 -72.14
C LYS A 19 55.69 19.92 -72.15
N ILE A 20 55.79 18.98 -73.09
CA ILE A 20 54.87 17.82 -73.17
C ILE A 20 55.04 16.92 -71.93
N GLU A 21 56.27 16.68 -71.47
CA GLU A 21 56.50 15.87 -70.29
C GLU A 21 56.03 16.58 -69.01
N ASP A 22 56.26 17.90 -68.89
CA ASP A 22 55.73 18.72 -67.79
C ASP A 22 54.20 18.71 -67.76
N ASP A 23 53.54 18.90 -68.91
CA ASP A 23 52.09 18.84 -69.04
C ASP A 23 51.54 17.46 -68.67
N LYS A 24 52.27 16.38 -69.00
CA LYS A 24 51.91 15.01 -68.64
C LYS A 24 52.06 14.78 -67.14
N HIS A 25 53.14 15.24 -66.52
CA HIS A 25 53.31 15.17 -65.07
C HIS A 25 52.24 15.98 -64.33
N ARG A 26 51.91 17.18 -64.81
CA ARG A 26 50.81 18.00 -64.28
C ARG A 26 49.48 17.26 -64.34
N LYS A 27 49.11 16.70 -65.49
CA LYS A 27 47.87 15.93 -65.66
C LYS A 27 47.81 14.69 -64.77
N GLN A 28 48.93 13.96 -64.63
CA GLN A 28 48.98 12.81 -63.73
C GLN A 28 48.77 13.22 -62.28
N ARG A 29 49.34 14.35 -61.85
CA ARG A 29 49.14 14.89 -60.49
C ARG A 29 47.67 15.26 -60.25
N ILE A 30 47.05 15.98 -61.19
CA ILE A 30 45.62 16.35 -61.12
C ILE A 30 44.74 15.11 -61.01
N GLN A 31 44.97 14.11 -61.86
CA GLN A 31 44.22 12.85 -61.83
C GLN A 31 44.35 12.16 -60.47
N ASN A 32 45.57 12.06 -59.92
CA ASN A 32 45.79 11.44 -58.61
C ASN A 32 45.03 12.17 -57.50
N ILE A 33 44.98 13.50 -57.53
CA ILE A 33 44.24 14.32 -56.55
C ILE A 33 42.73 14.08 -56.70
N GLN A 34 42.21 14.10 -57.93
CA GLN A 34 40.79 13.86 -58.20
C GLN A 34 40.33 12.44 -57.82
N ASP A 35 41.19 11.44 -58.04
CA ASP A 35 40.94 10.05 -57.63
C ASP A 35 40.94 9.93 -56.09
N ASP A 36 41.90 10.56 -55.40
CA ASP A 36 41.98 10.53 -53.93
C ASP A 36 40.79 11.24 -53.29
N TYR A 37 40.43 12.42 -53.83
CA TYR A 37 39.24 13.15 -53.40
C TYR A 37 37.97 12.31 -53.58
N SER A 38 37.77 11.73 -54.77
CA SER A 38 36.56 10.96 -55.08
C SER A 38 36.41 9.76 -54.15
N ARG A 39 37.52 9.08 -53.84
CA ARG A 39 37.55 7.94 -52.91
C ARG A 39 37.17 8.37 -51.49
N ARG A 40 37.85 9.38 -50.94
CA ARG A 40 37.60 9.88 -49.57
C ARG A 40 36.18 10.43 -49.40
N ALA A 41 35.68 11.19 -50.37
CA ALA A 41 34.35 11.77 -50.33
C ALA A 41 33.25 10.69 -50.37
N CYS A 42 33.44 9.62 -51.15
CA CYS A 42 32.52 8.47 -51.16
C CYS A 42 32.57 7.66 -49.85
N GLU A 43 33.77 7.40 -49.31
CA GLU A 43 33.94 6.72 -48.03
C GLU A 43 33.23 7.47 -46.90
N LEU A 44 33.43 8.79 -46.82
CA LEU A 44 32.77 9.64 -45.83
C LEU A 44 31.25 9.77 -46.06
N GLY A 45 30.83 9.92 -47.32
CA GLY A 45 29.42 10.00 -47.68
C GLY A 45 28.63 8.75 -47.26
N ASN A 46 29.17 7.56 -47.51
CA ASN A 46 28.55 6.30 -47.10
C ASN A 46 28.50 6.16 -45.57
N TRP A 47 29.56 6.56 -44.87
CA TRP A 47 29.58 6.56 -43.40
C TRP A 47 28.51 7.50 -42.83
N LEU A 48 28.36 8.70 -43.41
CA LEU A 48 27.33 9.66 -42.99
C LEU A 48 25.92 9.12 -43.17
N GLU A 49 25.63 8.44 -44.29
CA GLU A 49 24.33 7.82 -44.51
C GLU A 49 24.00 6.77 -43.44
N GLN A 50 24.97 5.90 -43.13
CA GLN A 50 24.82 4.88 -42.08
C GLN A 50 24.59 5.52 -40.70
N ALA A 51 25.39 6.52 -40.34
CA ALA A 51 25.25 7.21 -39.07
C ALA A 51 23.92 7.98 -38.96
N GLU A 52 23.48 8.63 -40.04
CA GLU A 52 22.18 9.31 -40.09
C GLU A 52 21.01 8.31 -39.92
N GLU A 53 21.10 7.10 -40.50
CA GLU A 53 20.09 6.05 -40.34
C GLU A 53 20.02 5.54 -38.89
N GLU A 54 21.18 5.27 -38.27
CA GLU A 54 21.25 4.82 -36.88
C GLU A 54 20.68 5.86 -35.90
N VAL A 55 21.00 7.15 -36.11
CA VAL A 55 20.51 8.25 -35.27
C VAL A 55 19.01 8.51 -35.47
N ALA A 56 18.47 8.23 -36.67
CA ALA A 56 17.05 8.40 -36.98
C ALA A 56 16.13 7.37 -36.28
N GLY A 57 16.70 6.32 -35.67
CA GLY A 57 15.95 5.28 -34.95
C GLY A 57 15.02 5.82 -33.84
N ILE A 58 13.93 5.10 -33.55
CA ILE A 58 12.91 5.50 -32.58
C ILE A 58 13.45 5.45 -31.14
N VAL A 59 13.23 6.52 -30.37
CA VAL A 59 13.48 6.57 -28.93
C VAL A 59 12.18 6.32 -28.20
N ASN A 60 11.89 5.05 -27.95
CA ASN A 60 10.87 4.63 -27.00
C ASN A 60 11.42 3.41 -26.26
N PHE A 61 12.20 3.68 -25.22
CA PHE A 61 12.87 2.64 -24.45
C PHE A 61 11.93 2.11 -23.37
N GLN A 62 11.84 0.78 -23.27
CA GLN A 62 11.05 0.13 -22.23
C GLN A 62 11.86 -0.09 -20.96
N THR A 63 13.19 -0.11 -21.07
CA THR A 63 14.11 -0.41 -19.98
C THR A 63 15.25 0.61 -19.92
N LYS A 64 15.82 0.78 -18.72
CA LYS A 64 17.00 1.62 -18.52
C LYS A 64 18.19 1.17 -19.38
N GLU A 65 18.45 -0.14 -19.42
CA GLU A 65 19.54 -0.76 -20.17
C GLU A 65 19.47 -0.42 -21.67
N THR A 66 18.30 -0.55 -22.29
CA THR A 66 18.14 -0.17 -23.72
C THR A 66 18.35 1.32 -23.99
N SER A 67 18.07 2.18 -23.00
CA SER A 67 18.38 3.62 -23.09
C SER A 67 19.88 3.89 -22.96
N GLU A 68 20.56 3.18 -22.06
CA GLU A 68 22.02 3.28 -21.84
C GLU A 68 22.80 2.75 -23.05
N ASP A 69 22.36 1.65 -23.65
CA ASP A 69 22.93 1.11 -24.89
C ASP A 69 22.83 2.12 -26.03
N CYS A 70 21.65 2.72 -26.23
CA CYS A 70 21.47 3.76 -27.24
C CYS A 70 22.35 4.98 -26.95
N HIS A 71 22.46 5.39 -25.68
CA HIS A 71 23.36 6.48 -25.29
C HIS A 71 24.81 6.16 -25.67
N SER A 72 25.28 4.93 -25.40
CA SER A 72 26.63 4.51 -25.78
C SER A 72 26.85 4.60 -27.29
N THR A 73 25.93 4.03 -28.08
CA THR A 73 26.02 4.09 -29.55
C THR A 73 26.07 5.54 -30.06
N LEU A 74 25.24 6.43 -29.53
CA LEU A 74 25.23 7.84 -29.93
C LEU A 74 26.56 8.55 -29.58
N VAL A 75 27.14 8.25 -28.42
CA VAL A 75 28.45 8.79 -28.02
C VAL A 75 29.55 8.26 -28.94
N ASP A 76 29.56 6.96 -29.24
CA ASP A 76 30.55 6.36 -30.13
C ASP A 76 30.51 6.99 -31.53
N ILE A 77 29.30 7.20 -32.08
CA ILE A 77 29.13 7.89 -33.37
C ILE A 77 29.60 9.35 -33.28
N LEU A 78 29.29 10.06 -32.19
CA LEU A 78 29.69 11.45 -32.00
C LEU A 78 31.22 11.60 -31.88
N GLU A 79 31.87 10.68 -31.18
CA GLU A 79 33.33 10.63 -31.07
C GLU A 79 33.98 10.35 -32.42
N ALA A 80 33.47 9.36 -33.17
CA ALA A 80 33.93 9.09 -34.53
C ALA A 80 33.75 10.31 -35.44
N LEU A 81 32.60 10.99 -35.35
CA LEU A 81 32.28 12.19 -36.13
C LEU A 81 33.27 13.33 -35.88
N ARG A 82 33.55 13.62 -34.61
CA ARG A 82 34.38 14.77 -34.19
C ARG A 82 35.88 14.53 -34.31
N ASN A 83 36.31 13.27 -34.27
CA ASN A 83 37.73 12.92 -34.32
C ASN A 83 38.13 12.48 -35.74
N GLU A 84 37.73 11.28 -36.15
CA GLU A 84 38.20 10.67 -37.39
C GLU A 84 37.59 11.33 -38.63
N LYS A 85 36.28 11.56 -38.61
CA LYS A 85 35.56 12.02 -39.81
C LYS A 85 35.74 13.50 -40.09
N LEU A 86 35.97 14.30 -39.04
CA LEU A 86 36.25 15.73 -39.18
C LEU A 86 37.61 15.96 -39.85
N GLU A 87 38.61 15.14 -39.52
CA GLU A 87 39.91 15.15 -40.21
C GLU A 87 39.76 14.85 -41.71
N GLN A 88 38.93 13.85 -42.07
CA GLN A 88 38.66 13.53 -43.47
C GLN A 88 38.01 14.68 -44.25
N VAL A 89 37.17 15.51 -43.62
CA VAL A 89 36.64 16.73 -44.27
C VAL A 89 37.73 17.77 -44.49
N GLY A 90 38.63 17.95 -43.53
CA GLY A 90 39.79 18.84 -43.68
C GLY A 90 40.70 18.40 -44.83
N ASP A 91 40.95 17.09 -44.95
CA ASP A 91 41.72 16.53 -46.06
C ASP A 91 41.05 16.80 -47.43
N LEU A 92 39.73 16.69 -47.52
CA LEU A 92 38.99 17.01 -48.74
C LEU A 92 39.11 18.49 -49.11
N GLU A 93 39.03 19.40 -48.13
CA GLU A 93 39.23 20.84 -48.34
C GLU A 93 40.64 21.13 -48.86
N LEU A 94 41.67 20.49 -48.30
CA LEU A 94 43.06 20.63 -48.77
C LEU A 94 43.24 20.15 -50.22
N LEU A 95 42.60 19.05 -50.61
CA LEU A 95 42.65 18.55 -51.99
C LEU A 95 41.96 19.52 -52.98
N GLU A 96 40.85 20.17 -52.60
CA GLU A 96 40.24 21.22 -53.43
C GLU A 96 41.15 22.44 -53.58
N VAL A 97 41.85 22.84 -52.51
CA VAL A 97 42.86 23.92 -52.56
C VAL A 97 44.02 23.56 -53.49
N GLU A 98 44.54 22.32 -53.42
CA GLU A 98 45.63 21.88 -54.30
C GLU A 98 45.21 21.87 -55.79
N LEU A 99 43.97 21.48 -56.10
CA LEU A 99 43.42 21.58 -57.46
C LEU A 99 43.33 23.04 -57.92
N ALA A 100 42.86 23.94 -57.04
CA ALA A 100 42.77 25.36 -57.34
C ALA A 100 44.17 25.98 -57.61
N GLU A 101 45.19 25.60 -56.84
CA GLU A 101 46.59 26.03 -57.08
C GLU A 101 47.12 25.56 -58.44
N LEU A 102 46.65 24.40 -58.91
CA LEU A 102 46.97 23.87 -60.24
C LEU A 102 46.13 24.52 -61.37
N ASN A 103 45.24 25.46 -61.06
CA ASN A 103 44.23 26.03 -61.98
C ASN A 103 43.33 24.97 -62.61
N GLU A 104 42.92 23.96 -61.84
CA GLU A 104 41.91 23.00 -62.26
C GLU A 104 40.67 23.11 -61.37
N ASP A 105 39.50 22.92 -61.98
CA ASP A 105 38.26 22.79 -61.24
C ASP A 105 38.14 21.40 -60.60
N VAL A 106 37.34 21.30 -59.54
CA VAL A 106 37.02 20.04 -58.87
C VAL A 106 36.09 19.21 -59.76
N ASN A 107 36.68 18.46 -60.69
CA ASN A 107 35.98 17.52 -61.56
C ASN A 107 36.23 16.09 -61.06
N THR A 108 35.34 15.62 -60.18
CA THR A 108 35.49 14.36 -59.45
C THR A 108 34.44 13.35 -59.90
N PHE A 109 34.72 12.05 -59.72
CA PHE A 109 33.79 10.96 -60.07
C PHE A 109 32.70 10.74 -59.01
N THR A 110 32.38 11.78 -58.24
CA THR A 110 31.42 11.76 -57.15
C THR A 110 30.57 13.02 -57.15
N TRP A 111 29.33 12.86 -56.72
CA TRP A 111 28.37 13.94 -56.45
C TRP A 111 28.61 14.64 -55.09
N TYR A 112 29.49 14.10 -54.24
CA TYR A 112 29.80 14.67 -52.94
C TYR A 112 30.84 15.79 -53.03
N SER A 113 30.45 17.01 -52.62
CA SER A 113 31.37 18.12 -52.39
C SER A 113 31.75 18.24 -50.91
N TYR A 114 32.95 18.75 -50.61
CA TYR A 114 33.42 18.92 -49.23
C TYR A 114 32.41 19.75 -48.42
N LYS A 115 31.87 20.82 -49.03
CA LYS A 115 30.89 21.72 -48.42
C LYS A 115 29.58 21.02 -48.08
N THR A 116 29.13 20.10 -48.93
CA THR A 116 27.91 19.31 -48.68
C THR A 116 28.12 18.33 -47.53
N LEU A 117 29.27 17.64 -47.52
CA LEU A 117 29.64 16.70 -46.45
C LEU A 117 29.81 17.42 -45.11
N SER A 118 30.51 18.56 -45.09
CA SER A 118 30.67 19.42 -43.92
C SER A 118 29.32 19.88 -43.35
N THR A 119 28.41 20.36 -44.21
CA THR A 119 27.07 20.77 -43.75
C THR A 119 26.27 19.60 -43.17
N ARG A 120 26.38 18.40 -43.76
CA ARG A 120 25.74 17.18 -43.23
C ARG A 120 26.34 16.79 -41.89
N MET A 121 27.65 16.88 -41.72
CA MET A 121 28.33 16.61 -40.46
C MET A 121 27.89 17.54 -39.34
N ASP A 122 27.81 18.85 -39.59
CA ASP A 122 27.34 19.82 -38.58
C ASP A 122 25.89 19.51 -38.16
N ARG A 123 25.04 19.16 -39.12
CA ARG A 123 23.66 18.76 -38.85
C ARG A 123 23.58 17.48 -38.03
N LEU A 124 24.40 16.48 -38.37
CA LEU A 124 24.45 15.20 -37.67
C LEU A 124 24.97 15.39 -36.23
N ASP A 125 26.02 16.18 -36.03
CA ASP A 125 26.55 16.56 -34.70
C ASP A 125 25.44 17.14 -33.82
N GLN A 126 24.72 18.14 -34.34
CA GLN A 126 23.63 18.79 -33.61
C GLN A 126 22.50 17.81 -33.29
N THR A 127 22.14 16.96 -34.26
CA THR A 127 21.09 15.95 -34.10
C THR A 127 21.45 14.94 -33.02
N ILE A 128 22.69 14.43 -33.03
CA ILE A 128 23.19 13.50 -32.01
C ILE A 128 23.20 14.18 -30.64
N CYS A 129 23.70 15.41 -30.54
CA CYS A 129 23.72 16.16 -29.27
C CYS A 129 22.32 16.33 -28.67
N ASP A 130 21.33 16.67 -29.50
CA ASP A 130 19.95 16.82 -29.04
C ASP A 130 19.33 15.46 -28.69
N ARG A 131 19.67 14.40 -29.41
CA ARG A 131 19.23 13.03 -29.11
C ARG A 131 19.78 12.55 -27.78
N ILE A 132 21.07 12.75 -27.52
CA ILE A 132 21.73 12.41 -26.24
C ILE A 132 21.04 13.08 -25.06
N LYS A 133 20.59 14.34 -25.19
CA LYS A 133 19.83 15.02 -24.13
C LYS A 133 18.51 14.30 -23.82
N VAL A 134 17.76 13.91 -24.86
CA VAL A 134 16.50 13.17 -24.72
C VAL A 134 16.73 11.80 -24.08
N VAL A 135 17.74 11.05 -24.54
CA VAL A 135 18.07 9.73 -24.00
C VAL A 135 18.50 9.83 -22.52
N ASN A 136 19.31 10.83 -22.16
CA ASN A 136 19.71 11.06 -20.76
C ASN A 136 18.52 11.36 -19.85
N GLU A 137 17.55 12.14 -20.34
CA GLU A 137 16.33 12.41 -19.58
C GLU A 137 15.50 11.12 -19.37
N GLU A 138 15.49 10.23 -20.36
CA GLU A 138 14.83 8.93 -20.26
C GLU A 138 15.55 7.98 -19.27
N ILE A 139 16.89 7.94 -19.30
CA ILE A 139 17.71 7.22 -18.31
C ILE A 139 17.43 7.75 -16.89
N ARG A 140 17.32 9.08 -16.74
CA ARG A 140 16.98 9.73 -15.47
C ARG A 140 15.58 9.30 -15.02
N ARG A 141 14.59 9.36 -15.91
CA ARG A 141 13.20 8.92 -15.64
C ARG A 141 13.16 7.47 -15.17
N HIS A 142 13.86 6.56 -15.85
CA HIS A 142 13.94 5.16 -15.44
C HIS A 142 14.61 4.99 -14.06
N SER A 143 15.70 5.72 -13.81
CA SER A 143 16.41 5.66 -12.52
C SER A 143 15.55 6.20 -11.36
N GLU A 144 14.75 7.24 -11.60
CA GLU A 144 13.78 7.74 -10.61
C GLU A 144 12.66 6.76 -10.35
N ASN A 145 12.09 6.17 -11.41
CA ASN A 145 11.06 5.16 -11.28
C ASN A 145 11.57 3.93 -10.52
N GLU A 146 12.83 3.55 -10.73
CA GLU A 146 13.48 2.47 -9.98
C GLU A 146 13.60 2.80 -8.48
N LYS A 147 13.98 4.03 -8.13
CA LYS A 147 14.00 4.48 -6.72
C LYS A 147 12.60 4.44 -6.10
N ILE A 148 11.58 4.93 -6.82
CA ILE A 148 10.18 4.85 -6.39
C ILE A 148 9.78 3.40 -6.14
N CYS A 149 10.14 2.48 -7.04
CA CYS A 149 9.87 1.05 -6.86
C CYS A 149 10.56 0.49 -5.60
N ASP A 150 11.82 0.83 -5.36
CA ASP A 150 12.58 0.35 -4.21
C ASP A 150 12.01 0.90 -2.88
N ASP A 151 11.74 2.20 -2.82
CA ASP A 151 11.11 2.85 -1.66
C ASP A 151 9.72 2.28 -1.37
N ALA A 152 8.88 2.16 -2.41
CA ALA A 152 7.55 1.56 -2.28
C ALA A 152 7.65 0.11 -1.80
N ALA A 153 8.60 -0.69 -2.29
CA ALA A 153 8.78 -2.06 -1.86
C ALA A 153 9.09 -2.17 -0.36
N ARG A 154 9.97 -1.29 0.15
CA ARG A 154 10.27 -1.20 1.58
C ARG A 154 9.03 -0.86 2.41
N THR A 155 8.30 0.19 2.04
CA THR A 155 7.08 0.59 2.78
C THR A 155 6.04 -0.52 2.72
N LEU A 156 5.75 -1.08 1.54
CA LEU A 156 4.79 -2.18 1.40
C LEU A 156 5.13 -3.40 2.25
N GLN A 157 6.42 -3.74 2.35
CA GLN A 157 6.84 -4.85 3.20
C GLN A 157 6.66 -4.53 4.68
N MET A 158 7.00 -3.32 5.12
CA MET A 158 6.77 -2.87 6.49
C MET A 158 5.27 -2.91 6.84
N CYS A 159 4.42 -2.37 5.98
CA CYS A 159 2.97 -2.40 6.12
C CYS A 159 2.44 -3.83 6.22
N ARG A 160 2.89 -4.72 5.32
CA ARG A 160 2.51 -6.13 5.33
C ARG A 160 2.92 -6.83 6.63
N ASN A 161 4.09 -6.52 7.18
CA ASN A 161 4.54 -7.11 8.44
C ASN A 161 3.62 -6.72 9.60
N ILE A 162 3.20 -5.46 9.68
CA ILE A 162 2.23 -4.99 10.69
C ILE A 162 0.92 -5.79 10.59
N ILE A 163 0.41 -5.99 9.37
CA ILE A 163 -0.81 -6.77 9.13
C ILE A 163 -0.63 -8.23 9.58
N ILE A 164 0.52 -8.85 9.27
CA ILE A 164 0.82 -10.24 9.66
C ILE A 164 0.94 -10.36 11.18
N GLU A 165 1.64 -9.43 11.84
CA GLU A 165 1.75 -9.40 13.30
C GLU A 165 0.39 -9.27 13.95
N ALA A 166 -0.44 -8.35 13.47
CA ALA A 166 -1.78 -8.17 14.02
C ALA A 166 -2.67 -9.42 13.85
N LYS A 167 -2.55 -10.13 12.72
CA LYS A 167 -3.23 -11.42 12.52
C LYS A 167 -2.75 -12.51 13.48
N LYS A 168 -1.46 -12.55 13.83
CA LYS A 168 -0.93 -13.53 14.80
C LYS A 168 -1.50 -13.35 16.20
N GLU A 169 -1.79 -12.11 16.60
CA GLU A 169 -2.41 -11.83 17.90
C GLU A 169 -3.81 -12.45 18.02
N PHE A 170 -4.50 -12.75 16.90
CA PHE A 170 -5.84 -13.35 16.92
C PHE A 170 -5.84 -14.76 17.52
N ASP A 171 -4.76 -15.51 17.33
CA ASP A 171 -4.62 -16.85 17.92
C ASP A 171 -4.55 -16.77 19.45
N HIS A 172 -3.95 -15.70 19.99
CA HIS A 172 -3.82 -15.49 21.43
C HIS A 172 -5.10 -14.91 22.07
N LEU A 173 -5.92 -14.18 21.33
CA LEU A 173 -7.15 -13.55 21.84
C LEU A 173 -8.06 -14.55 22.56
N HIS A 174 -8.27 -15.74 22.00
CA HIS A 174 -9.17 -16.75 22.56
C HIS A 174 -8.74 -17.29 23.94
N SER A 175 -7.47 -17.08 24.33
CA SER A 175 -6.96 -17.50 25.64
C SER A 175 -7.20 -16.47 26.75
N LEU A 176 -7.63 -15.26 26.40
CA LEU A 176 -7.85 -14.16 27.33
C LEU A 176 -9.31 -14.10 27.83
N LYS A 177 -9.57 -13.36 28.91
CA LYS A 177 -10.94 -13.08 29.37
C LYS A 177 -11.61 -12.09 28.41
N LEU A 178 -12.94 -12.08 28.35
CA LEU A 178 -13.69 -11.22 27.43
C LEU A 178 -13.32 -9.73 27.55
N ASP A 179 -13.18 -9.22 28.78
CA ASP A 179 -12.79 -7.82 29.01
C ASP A 179 -11.36 -7.52 28.48
N ASP A 180 -10.41 -8.43 28.74
CA ASP A 180 -9.03 -8.32 28.23
C ASP A 180 -8.97 -8.47 26.70
N GLN A 181 -9.82 -9.33 26.11
CA GLN A 181 -9.95 -9.48 24.66
C GLN A 181 -10.43 -8.17 24.00
N ARG A 182 -11.44 -7.52 24.59
CA ARG A 182 -11.96 -6.24 24.12
C ARG A 182 -10.88 -5.17 24.13
N ASP A 183 -10.20 -5.00 25.25
CA ASP A 183 -9.19 -3.95 25.42
C ASP A 183 -7.99 -4.18 24.48
N LYS A 184 -7.58 -5.44 24.30
CA LYS A 184 -6.53 -5.81 23.33
C LYS A 184 -6.95 -5.56 21.88
N LEU A 185 -8.21 -5.84 21.52
CA LEU A 185 -8.74 -5.56 20.18
C LEU A 185 -8.79 -4.06 19.88
N LEU A 186 -9.20 -3.24 20.86
CA LEU A 186 -9.18 -1.79 20.74
C LEU A 186 -7.77 -1.25 20.49
N ASP A 187 -6.78 -1.73 21.26
CA ASP A 187 -5.37 -1.36 21.07
C ASP A 187 -4.84 -1.75 19.68
N LEU A 188 -5.16 -2.96 19.21
CA LEU A 188 -4.75 -3.40 17.87
C LEU A 188 -5.38 -2.57 16.74
N ILE A 189 -6.67 -2.24 16.86
CA ILE A 189 -7.37 -1.40 15.89
C ILE A 189 -6.74 0.00 15.87
N ASP A 190 -6.53 0.61 17.03
CA ASP A 190 -5.92 1.94 17.15
C ASP A 190 -4.48 1.93 16.62
N LYS A 191 -3.69 0.90 16.92
CA LYS A 191 -2.34 0.73 16.37
C LYS A 191 -2.34 0.70 14.84
N VAL A 192 -3.25 -0.05 14.21
CA VAL A 192 -3.30 -0.14 12.74
C VAL A 192 -3.83 1.16 12.12
N GLN A 193 -4.88 1.77 12.67
CA GLN A 193 -5.45 3.02 12.15
C GLN A 193 -4.54 4.24 12.40
N GLY A 194 -3.95 4.32 13.59
CA GLY A 194 -3.07 5.40 14.05
C GLY A 194 -1.66 5.33 13.48
N SER A 195 -1.23 4.19 12.91
CA SER A 195 0.09 4.04 12.29
C SER A 195 0.36 4.98 11.11
N GLY A 196 -0.68 5.58 10.50
CA GLY A 196 -0.55 6.38 9.28
C GLY A 196 -0.36 5.56 8.00
N MET A 197 -0.23 4.23 8.12
CA MET A 197 0.02 3.30 7.02
C MET A 197 -0.97 3.44 5.87
N ILE A 198 -2.26 3.61 6.15
CA ILE A 198 -3.29 3.74 5.10
C ILE A 198 -3.00 4.96 4.21
N LYS A 199 -2.65 6.10 4.81
CA LYS A 199 -2.31 7.32 4.07
C LYS A 199 -1.05 7.14 3.23
N GLU A 200 -0.02 6.49 3.77
CA GLU A 200 1.20 6.19 3.03
C GLU A 200 0.95 5.26 1.83
N LEU A 201 0.15 4.21 2.01
CA LEU A 201 -0.18 3.28 0.94
C LEU A 201 -1.02 3.96 -0.18
N GLU A 202 -1.94 4.86 0.16
CA GLU A 202 -2.67 5.67 -0.83
C GLU A 202 -1.74 6.62 -1.59
N GLN A 203 -0.78 7.25 -0.90
CA GLN A 203 0.23 8.08 -1.54
C GLN A 203 1.07 7.26 -2.53
N TRP A 204 1.55 6.08 -2.14
CA TRP A 204 2.28 5.20 -3.05
C TRP A 204 1.44 4.77 -4.25
N ARG A 205 0.16 4.42 -4.03
CA ARG A 205 -0.78 4.11 -5.12
C ARG A 205 -0.91 5.28 -6.09
N SER A 206 -0.99 6.51 -5.59
CA SER A 206 -1.08 7.72 -6.41
C SER A 206 0.21 8.00 -7.18
N ILE A 207 1.36 7.98 -6.50
CA ILE A 207 2.68 8.24 -7.10
C ILE A 207 2.96 7.22 -8.21
N MET A 208 2.84 5.92 -7.91
CA MET A 208 3.10 4.87 -8.90
C MET A 208 2.11 4.92 -10.06
N GLY A 209 0.83 5.18 -9.80
CA GLY A 209 -0.20 5.33 -10.84
C GLY A 209 0.06 6.52 -11.77
N SER A 210 0.44 7.68 -11.22
CA SER A 210 0.75 8.89 -12.00
C SER A 210 1.97 8.73 -12.91
N ARG A 211 2.92 7.87 -12.52
CA ARG A 211 4.13 7.54 -13.29
C ARG A 211 3.95 6.31 -14.20
N TYR A 212 2.76 5.73 -14.27
CA TYR A 212 2.44 4.50 -15.00
C TYR A 212 3.32 3.30 -14.62
N ILE A 213 3.68 3.19 -13.34
CA ILE A 213 4.48 2.09 -12.78
C ILE A 213 3.54 1.02 -12.25
N PHE A 214 3.36 -0.05 -13.02
CA PHE A 214 2.47 -1.17 -12.63
C PHE A 214 3.22 -2.40 -12.13
N ASN A 215 4.48 -2.56 -12.53
CA ASN A 215 5.32 -3.68 -12.16
C ASN A 215 6.50 -3.18 -11.33
N ASN A 216 6.71 -3.82 -10.18
CA ASN A 216 7.83 -3.54 -9.30
C ASN A 216 8.78 -4.75 -9.29
N LYS A 217 10.06 -4.54 -9.59
CA LYS A 217 11.06 -5.61 -9.60
C LYS A 217 11.49 -6.08 -8.21
N PHE A 218 11.25 -5.28 -7.18
CA PHE A 218 11.70 -5.54 -5.82
C PHE A 218 10.64 -6.24 -4.96
N THR A 219 9.38 -6.25 -5.37
CA THR A 219 8.30 -6.92 -4.64
C THR A 219 7.15 -7.29 -5.56
N SER A 220 6.48 -8.40 -5.25
CA SER A 220 5.19 -8.78 -5.87
C SER A 220 3.99 -8.07 -5.24
N LEU A 221 4.21 -7.33 -4.15
CA LEU A 221 3.17 -6.58 -3.47
C LEU A 221 2.79 -5.34 -4.27
N THR A 222 1.50 -5.04 -4.29
CA THR A 222 0.98 -3.80 -4.87
C THR A 222 0.41 -2.91 -3.76
N PRO A 223 0.53 -1.57 -3.85
CA PRO A 223 -0.09 -0.66 -2.89
C PRO A 223 -1.58 -0.91 -2.70
N HIS A 224 -2.28 -1.18 -3.80
CA HIS A 224 -3.70 -1.55 -3.75
C HIS A 224 -3.93 -2.87 -3.00
N GLY A 225 -3.14 -3.91 -3.26
CA GLY A 225 -3.27 -5.19 -2.58
C GLY A 225 -3.09 -5.07 -1.06
N VAL A 226 -2.04 -4.36 -0.63
CA VAL A 226 -1.78 -4.16 0.81
C VAL A 226 -2.85 -3.28 1.47
N LEU A 227 -3.41 -2.30 0.76
CA LEU A 227 -4.57 -1.51 1.24
C LEU A 227 -5.78 -2.41 1.49
N VAL A 228 -6.13 -3.27 0.52
CA VAL A 228 -7.26 -4.19 0.67
C VAL A 228 -7.04 -5.13 1.86
N ASP A 229 -5.84 -5.71 1.98
CA ASP A 229 -5.49 -6.57 3.12
C ASP A 229 -5.61 -5.83 4.47
N THR A 230 -5.22 -4.55 4.51
CA THR A 230 -5.33 -3.70 5.70
C THR A 230 -6.79 -3.51 6.09
N TYR A 231 -7.64 -3.10 5.14
CA TYR A 231 -9.07 -2.90 5.40
C TYR A 231 -9.77 -4.19 5.82
N GLN A 232 -9.44 -5.31 5.18
CA GLN A 232 -10.00 -6.61 5.53
C GLN A 232 -9.64 -7.01 6.97
N VAL A 233 -8.39 -6.77 7.40
CA VAL A 233 -7.98 -7.04 8.79
C VAL A 233 -8.69 -6.13 9.78
N LEU A 234 -8.80 -4.84 9.47
CA LEU A 234 -9.54 -3.89 10.32
C LEU A 234 -11.00 -4.28 10.45
N GLU A 235 -11.66 -4.67 9.36
CA GLU A 235 -13.04 -5.12 9.40
C GLU A 235 -13.20 -6.40 10.23
N LEU A 236 -12.29 -7.36 10.08
CA LEU A 236 -12.27 -8.58 10.89
C LEU A 236 -12.10 -8.27 12.38
N MET A 237 -11.16 -7.38 12.75
CA MET A 237 -10.98 -6.93 14.14
C MET A 237 -12.25 -6.27 14.69
N ASN A 238 -12.88 -5.38 13.93
CA ASN A 238 -14.13 -4.73 14.33
C ASN A 238 -15.27 -5.74 14.51
N SER A 239 -15.33 -6.78 13.67
CA SER A 239 -16.31 -7.85 13.81
C SER A 239 -16.08 -8.68 15.07
N MET A 240 -14.83 -9.04 15.36
CA MET A 240 -14.46 -9.73 16.59
C MET A 240 -14.76 -8.87 17.82
N LEU A 241 -14.47 -7.57 17.77
CA LEU A 241 -14.76 -6.63 18.85
C LEU A 241 -16.26 -6.61 19.16
N ARG A 242 -17.11 -6.45 18.14
CA ARG A 242 -18.58 -6.50 18.32
C ARG A 242 -19.05 -7.84 18.91
N SER A 243 -18.46 -8.95 18.48
CA SER A 243 -18.79 -10.28 19.02
C SER A 243 -18.42 -10.41 20.50
N VAL A 244 -17.26 -9.89 20.90
CA VAL A 244 -16.82 -9.87 22.30
C VAL A 244 -17.71 -8.95 23.13
N GLU A 245 -18.01 -7.76 22.63
CA GLU A 245 -18.92 -6.80 23.29
C GLU A 245 -20.32 -7.38 23.49
N GLN A 246 -20.86 -8.08 22.50
CA GLN A 246 -22.14 -8.79 22.63
C GLN A 246 -22.06 -9.89 23.69
N SER A 247 -20.97 -10.67 23.71
CA SER A 247 -20.78 -11.72 24.72
C SER A 247 -20.66 -11.15 26.14
N ILE A 248 -20.03 -9.98 26.29
CA ILE A 248 -19.98 -9.24 27.56
C ILE A 248 -21.38 -8.71 27.92
N ALA A 249 -22.12 -8.17 26.95
CA ALA A 249 -23.48 -7.68 27.18
C ALA A 249 -24.41 -8.81 27.63
N ASP A 250 -24.39 -9.97 26.98
CA ASP A 250 -25.18 -11.15 27.35
C ASP A 250 -24.82 -11.67 28.75
N ARG A 251 -23.52 -11.67 29.09
CA ARG A 251 -23.02 -11.99 30.43
C ARG A 251 -23.59 -11.02 31.47
N ASN A 252 -23.59 -9.73 31.18
CA ASN A 252 -24.05 -8.69 32.11
C ASN A 252 -25.58 -8.62 32.20
N SER A 253 -26.31 -8.86 31.10
CA SER A 253 -27.78 -8.87 31.05
C SER A 253 -28.39 -10.13 31.67
N SER A 254 -27.58 -11.18 31.88
CA SER A 254 -28.01 -12.37 32.63
C SER A 254 -28.30 -12.05 34.11
N GLY A 255 -27.95 -10.86 34.61
CA GLY A 255 -28.33 -10.38 35.95
C GLY A 255 -27.65 -11.09 37.12
N VAL A 256 -26.78 -12.06 36.85
CA VAL A 256 -26.06 -12.84 37.87
C VAL A 256 -24.57 -12.50 37.81
N THR A 257 -24.02 -12.04 38.93
CA THR A 257 -22.59 -11.68 39.03
C THR A 257 -21.70 -12.92 38.95
N GLU A 258 -20.44 -12.77 38.49
CA GLU A 258 -19.45 -13.86 38.43
C GLU A 258 -19.16 -14.46 39.84
N LYS A 259 -19.45 -13.72 40.91
CA LYS A 259 -19.40 -14.21 42.28
C LYS A 259 -20.59 -15.13 42.60
N GLN A 260 -21.80 -14.75 42.23
CA GLN A 260 -23.00 -15.57 42.41
C GLN A 260 -22.95 -16.85 41.56
N ILE A 261 -22.49 -16.77 40.31
CA ILE A 261 -22.26 -17.96 39.46
C ILE A 261 -21.29 -18.93 40.15
N ARG A 262 -20.19 -18.41 40.73
CA ARG A 262 -19.24 -19.23 41.49
C ARG A 262 -19.81 -19.80 42.78
N GLU A 263 -20.66 -19.07 43.48
CA GLU A 263 -21.36 -19.57 44.66
C GLU A 263 -22.34 -20.69 44.29
N PHE A 264 -23.00 -20.62 43.12
CA PHE A 264 -23.85 -21.69 42.60
C PHE A 264 -23.03 -22.93 42.23
N GLU A 265 -21.90 -22.75 41.55
CA GLU A 265 -21.00 -23.85 41.22
C GLU A 265 -20.44 -24.56 42.47
N LEU A 266 -20.02 -23.78 43.48
CA LEU A 266 -19.46 -24.31 44.72
C LEU A 266 -20.53 -25.06 45.53
N ALA A 267 -21.77 -24.55 45.57
CA ALA A 267 -22.88 -25.23 46.22
C ALA A 267 -23.19 -26.55 45.53
N PHE A 268 -23.28 -26.58 44.19
CA PHE A 268 -23.49 -27.81 43.45
C PHE A 268 -22.40 -28.86 43.73
N GLU A 269 -21.13 -28.44 43.75
CA GLU A 269 -19.99 -29.32 44.03
C GLU A 269 -19.98 -29.84 45.47
N TYR A 270 -20.48 -29.07 46.44
CA TYR A 270 -20.59 -29.51 47.83
C TYR A 270 -21.58 -30.67 47.99
N PHE A 271 -22.68 -30.66 47.23
CA PHE A 271 -23.70 -31.71 47.26
C PHE A 271 -23.40 -32.87 46.28
N ASP A 272 -22.62 -32.64 45.22
CA ASP A 272 -22.11 -33.69 44.33
C ASP A 272 -20.83 -34.34 44.91
N GLN A 273 -20.95 -34.95 46.08
CA GLN A 273 -19.81 -35.55 46.82
C GLN A 273 -19.06 -36.62 46.01
N ASP A 274 -19.77 -37.28 45.08
CA ASP A 274 -19.24 -38.35 44.23
C ASP A 274 -18.73 -37.85 42.85
N LYS A 275 -18.82 -36.54 42.57
CA LYS A 275 -18.46 -35.91 41.27
C LYS A 275 -19.10 -36.59 40.06
N LYS A 276 -20.36 -37.01 40.22
CA LYS A 276 -21.13 -37.70 39.19
C LYS A 276 -21.61 -36.73 38.10
N GLY A 277 -21.57 -35.41 38.35
CA GLY A 277 -22.02 -34.37 37.43
C GLY A 277 -23.54 -34.17 37.43
N TYR A 278 -24.25 -34.84 38.35
CA TYR A 278 -25.69 -34.75 38.55
C TYR A 278 -26.03 -34.87 40.03
N LEU A 279 -27.11 -34.22 40.45
CA LEU A 279 -27.72 -34.40 41.77
C LEU A 279 -29.02 -35.19 41.60
N ASP A 280 -29.28 -36.15 42.50
CA ASP A 280 -30.64 -36.71 42.63
C ASP A 280 -31.58 -35.64 43.22
N TYR A 281 -32.89 -35.89 43.20
CA TYR A 281 -33.84 -34.89 43.66
C TYR A 281 -33.73 -34.57 45.16
N GLU A 282 -33.27 -35.51 46.00
CA GLU A 282 -33.10 -35.28 47.45
C GLU A 282 -31.90 -34.36 47.73
N HIS A 283 -30.76 -34.61 47.10
CA HIS A 283 -29.57 -33.78 47.21
C HIS A 283 -29.75 -32.42 46.49
N PHE A 284 -30.50 -32.40 45.40
CA PHE A 284 -30.89 -31.15 44.72
C PHE A 284 -31.76 -30.28 45.63
N GLU A 285 -32.78 -30.84 46.28
CA GLU A 285 -33.65 -30.09 47.19
C GLU A 285 -32.86 -29.50 48.37
N LEU A 286 -31.92 -30.27 48.94
CA LEU A 286 -31.03 -29.79 49.99
C LEU A 286 -30.08 -28.69 49.50
N CYS A 287 -29.56 -28.80 48.27
CA CYS A 287 -28.71 -27.79 47.64
C CYS A 287 -29.45 -26.45 47.51
N ILE A 288 -30.67 -26.49 46.96
CA ILE A 288 -31.50 -25.28 46.77
C ILE A 288 -31.91 -24.65 48.12
N LYS A 289 -32.28 -25.47 49.11
CA LYS A 289 -32.56 -25.00 50.49
C LYS A 289 -31.35 -24.36 51.15
N SER A 290 -30.15 -24.89 50.93
CA SER A 290 -28.91 -24.32 51.49
C SER A 290 -28.56 -22.94 50.93
N GLN A 291 -29.07 -22.64 49.72
CA GLN A 291 -28.92 -21.35 49.06
C GLN A 291 -30.03 -20.36 49.42
N GLY A 292 -30.97 -20.75 50.30
CA GLY A 292 -32.00 -19.87 50.83
C GLY A 292 -33.34 -19.90 50.09
N TYR A 293 -33.49 -20.77 49.10
CA TYR A 293 -34.77 -20.94 48.39
C TYR A 293 -35.64 -21.98 49.08
N ASP A 294 -36.91 -21.64 49.34
CA ASP A 294 -37.90 -22.59 49.83
C ASP A 294 -38.43 -23.44 48.67
N PHE A 295 -37.65 -24.46 48.30
CA PHE A 295 -37.96 -25.40 47.23
C PHE A 295 -38.29 -26.78 47.81
N THR A 296 -39.43 -27.34 47.40
CA THR A 296 -39.76 -28.75 47.62
C THR A 296 -40.24 -29.33 46.30
N ILE A 297 -39.93 -30.60 46.03
CA ILE A 297 -40.35 -31.28 44.78
C ILE A 297 -41.89 -31.25 44.65
N ASP A 298 -42.61 -31.29 45.77
CA ASP A 298 -44.07 -31.24 45.82
C ASP A 298 -44.66 -29.85 45.53
N ASN A 299 -43.92 -28.76 45.81
CA ASN A 299 -44.32 -27.39 45.50
C ASN A 299 -43.81 -26.91 44.13
N ALA A 300 -42.83 -27.61 43.54
CA ALA A 300 -42.31 -27.30 42.23
C ALA A 300 -43.38 -27.62 41.17
N GLY A 301 -43.90 -26.59 40.51
CA GLY A 301 -44.82 -26.78 39.39
C GLY A 301 -44.22 -27.72 38.33
N SER A 302 -45.06 -28.49 37.63
CA SER A 302 -44.64 -29.46 36.61
C SER A 302 -43.78 -28.83 35.50
N GLU A 303 -43.92 -27.53 35.27
CA GLU A 303 -43.13 -26.74 34.34
C GLU A 303 -41.69 -26.49 34.83
N THR A 304 -41.50 -26.26 36.14
CA THR A 304 -40.18 -26.08 36.77
C THR A 304 -39.38 -27.38 36.76
N MET A 305 -40.05 -28.51 37.06
CA MET A 305 -39.42 -29.84 37.00
C MET A 305 -39.04 -30.22 35.57
N ARG A 306 -39.85 -29.86 34.57
CA ARG A 306 -39.54 -30.07 33.15
C ARG A 306 -38.37 -29.22 32.66
N TYR A 307 -38.13 -28.07 33.29
CA TYR A 307 -36.98 -27.20 33.01
C TYR A 307 -35.69 -27.72 33.65
N LEU A 308 -35.78 -28.28 34.86
CA LEU A 308 -34.66 -28.82 35.64
C LEU A 308 -34.23 -30.22 35.22
N ASP A 309 -35.18 -31.06 34.80
CA ASP A 309 -34.92 -32.41 34.28
C ASP A 309 -35.80 -32.68 33.03
N PRO A 310 -35.39 -32.15 31.86
CA PRO A 310 -36.11 -32.37 30.60
C PRO A 310 -36.22 -33.85 30.19
N SER A 311 -35.32 -34.69 30.69
CA SER A 311 -35.25 -36.12 30.41
C SER A 311 -36.13 -36.98 31.34
N SER A 312 -36.68 -36.40 32.41
CA SER A 312 -37.37 -37.12 33.49
C SER A 312 -36.54 -38.30 34.01
N SER A 313 -35.22 -38.13 34.05
CA SER A 313 -34.26 -39.16 34.44
C SER A 313 -34.18 -39.35 35.95
N GLY A 314 -34.81 -38.46 36.74
CA GLY A 314 -34.70 -38.47 38.20
C GLY A 314 -33.45 -37.74 38.73
N HIS A 315 -32.67 -37.13 37.84
CA HIS A 315 -31.39 -36.49 38.14
C HIS A 315 -31.28 -35.13 37.45
N VAL A 316 -30.76 -34.14 38.18
CA VAL A 316 -30.54 -32.77 37.67
C VAL A 316 -29.07 -32.59 37.34
N LEU A 317 -28.77 -32.30 36.07
CA LEU A 317 -27.41 -32.04 35.59
C LEU A 317 -26.91 -30.67 36.05
N LYS A 318 -25.59 -30.52 36.26
CA LYS A 318 -24.96 -29.23 36.61
C LYS A 318 -25.36 -28.11 35.65
N SER A 319 -25.44 -28.40 34.35
CA SER A 319 -25.83 -27.42 33.33
C SER A 319 -27.28 -26.92 33.48
N ASP A 320 -28.20 -27.81 33.85
CA ASP A 320 -29.63 -27.47 33.97
C ASP A 320 -29.91 -26.78 35.31
N TYR A 321 -29.21 -27.19 36.38
CA TYR A 321 -29.17 -26.46 37.64
C TYR A 321 -28.66 -25.02 37.45
N MET A 322 -27.50 -24.84 36.82
CA MET A 322 -26.93 -23.50 36.59
C MET A 322 -27.86 -22.63 35.75
N ARG A 323 -28.49 -23.19 34.72
CA ARG A 323 -29.45 -22.48 33.88
C ARG A 323 -30.69 -22.06 34.68
N TRP A 324 -31.20 -22.93 35.55
CA TRP A 324 -32.33 -22.60 36.41
C TRP A 324 -31.98 -21.55 37.45
N MET A 325 -30.84 -21.66 38.13
CA MET A 325 -30.37 -20.67 39.10
C MET A 325 -30.21 -19.29 38.47
N VAL A 326 -29.62 -19.24 37.27
CA VAL A 326 -29.49 -17.98 36.53
C VAL A 326 -30.86 -17.40 36.22
N LYS A 327 -31.76 -18.20 35.62
CA LYS A 327 -33.11 -17.75 35.28
C LYS A 327 -33.90 -17.29 36.52
N ASN A 328 -33.81 -18.03 37.62
CA ASN A 328 -34.56 -17.77 38.84
C ASN A 328 -34.07 -16.50 39.55
N GLU A 329 -32.76 -16.24 39.55
CA GLU A 329 -32.26 -14.94 40.03
C GLU A 329 -32.56 -13.79 39.10
N THR A 330 -32.48 -13.98 37.78
CA THR A 330 -32.92 -12.93 36.86
C THR A 330 -34.40 -12.60 37.07
N THR A 331 -35.27 -13.58 37.38
CA THR A 331 -36.70 -13.34 37.65
C THR A 331 -36.97 -12.77 39.04
N ASN A 332 -36.27 -13.22 40.09
CA ASN A 332 -36.40 -12.66 41.44
C ASN A 332 -36.00 -11.19 41.47
N ILE A 333 -34.92 -10.82 40.78
CA ILE A 333 -34.49 -9.42 40.67
C ILE A 333 -35.59 -8.60 39.98
N LEU A 334 -36.19 -9.09 38.89
CA LEU A 334 -37.30 -8.40 38.20
C LEU A 334 -38.59 -8.31 39.04
N ASP A 335 -38.93 -9.34 39.81
CA ASP A 335 -40.09 -9.35 40.71
C ASP A 335 -39.85 -8.44 41.94
N ASP A 336 -38.64 -8.43 42.50
CA ASP A 336 -38.22 -7.47 43.52
C ASP A 336 -38.25 -6.04 42.98
N HIS A 337 -37.83 -5.80 41.73
CA HIS A 337 -37.94 -4.48 41.09
C HIS A 337 -39.39 -4.03 40.95
N SER A 338 -40.30 -4.91 40.52
CA SER A 338 -41.74 -4.64 40.43
C SER A 338 -42.35 -4.36 41.81
N ALA A 339 -41.99 -5.18 42.81
CA ALA A 339 -42.46 -5.02 44.19
C ALA A 339 -41.92 -3.75 44.86
N ILE A 340 -40.66 -3.38 44.59
CA ILE A 340 -40.04 -2.14 45.05
C ILE A 340 -40.69 -0.93 44.34
N GLU A 341 -40.96 -1.02 43.04
CA GLU A 341 -41.62 0.03 42.27
C GLU A 341 -43.08 0.24 42.73
N ASP A 342 -43.82 -0.83 43.00
CA ASP A 342 -45.18 -0.77 43.56
C ASP A 342 -45.19 -0.30 45.02
N ALA A 343 -44.23 -0.73 45.84
CA ALA A 343 -44.06 -0.24 47.20
C ALA A 343 -43.74 1.26 47.21
N LEU A 344 -42.85 1.73 46.33
CA LEU A 344 -42.48 3.14 46.18
C LEU A 344 -43.62 3.98 45.55
N LYS A 345 -44.37 3.47 44.59
CA LYS A 345 -45.59 4.12 44.07
C LYS A 345 -46.68 4.26 45.13
N SER A 346 -46.79 3.30 46.06
CA SER A 346 -47.75 3.35 47.17
C SER A 346 -47.33 4.33 48.30
N LEU A 347 -46.05 4.72 48.33
CA LEU A 347 -45.49 5.69 49.26
C LEU A 347 -45.74 7.11 48.76
N ASN A 348 -46.85 7.71 49.21
CA ASN A 348 -47.07 9.15 49.06
C ASN A 348 -45.98 9.94 49.82
N ALA A 349 -45.49 11.05 49.25
CA ALA A 349 -44.42 11.88 49.81
C ALA A 349 -44.61 12.27 51.30
N ARG A 350 -45.87 12.37 51.77
CA ARG A 350 -46.21 12.60 53.18
C ARG A 350 -45.89 11.42 54.11
N LYS A 351 -46.02 10.17 53.64
CA LYS A 351 -45.67 8.98 54.44
C LYS A 351 -44.15 8.81 54.54
N ILE A 352 -43.39 9.24 53.53
CA ILE A 352 -41.92 9.20 53.53
C ILE A 352 -41.36 10.20 54.55
N SER A 353 -41.94 11.40 54.69
CA SER A 353 -41.47 12.37 55.70
C SER A 353 -41.75 11.96 57.15
N ASP A 354 -42.77 11.12 57.37
CA ASP A 354 -43.19 10.68 58.69
C ASP A 354 -42.50 9.38 59.14
N SER A 355 -41.99 8.55 58.22
CA SER A 355 -41.43 7.23 58.53
C SER A 355 -39.91 7.21 58.76
N MET A 356 -39.19 8.28 58.43
CA MET A 356 -37.72 8.35 58.57
C MET A 356 -37.24 9.72 59.03
N SER A 357 -35.94 9.82 59.38
CA SER A 357 -35.40 11.10 59.83
C SER A 357 -35.40 12.15 58.72
N ARG A 358 -35.53 13.43 59.08
CA ARG A 358 -35.67 14.54 58.12
C ARG A 358 -34.55 14.58 57.07
N LYS A 359 -33.33 14.15 57.43
CA LYS A 359 -32.16 14.11 56.52
C LYS A 359 -32.24 12.95 55.51
N GLU A 360 -32.78 11.81 55.91
CA GLU A 360 -32.96 10.64 55.03
C GLU A 360 -34.11 10.89 54.05
N ALA A 361 -35.22 11.46 54.54
CA ALA A 361 -36.35 11.84 53.68
C ALA A 361 -35.94 12.91 52.64
N GLU A 362 -35.16 13.92 53.04
CA GLU A 362 -34.60 14.91 52.11
C GLU A 362 -33.65 14.28 51.09
N PHE A 363 -32.84 13.29 51.49
CA PHE A 363 -31.94 12.59 50.59
C PHE A 363 -32.70 11.81 49.51
N PHE A 364 -33.74 11.05 49.90
CA PHE A 364 -34.58 10.32 48.96
C PHE A 364 -35.36 11.26 48.05
N MET A 365 -36.03 12.28 48.60
CA MET A 365 -36.79 13.25 47.79
C MET A 365 -35.91 14.01 46.81
N ARG A 366 -34.70 14.42 47.21
CA ARG A 366 -33.78 15.16 46.32
C ARG A 366 -33.23 14.31 45.19
N LYS A 367 -33.09 12.99 45.40
CA LYS A 367 -32.55 12.07 44.39
C LYS A 367 -33.65 11.56 43.46
N ILE A 368 -34.91 11.44 43.92
CA ILE A 368 -36.07 11.09 43.08
C ILE A 368 -36.59 12.31 42.29
N ALA A 369 -36.57 13.52 42.86
CA ALA A 369 -37.09 14.73 42.19
C ALA A 369 -36.20 15.26 41.05
N LYS A 370 -35.05 14.63 40.77
CA LYS A 370 -34.08 15.15 39.79
C LYS A 370 -34.56 15.12 38.33
N HIS A 371 -35.72 14.52 38.04
CA HIS A 371 -36.28 14.43 36.68
C HIS A 371 -37.70 15.01 36.52
N THR A 372 -38.03 16.09 37.22
CA THR A 372 -39.22 16.90 36.87
C THR A 372 -38.86 18.37 36.69
N GLU A 373 -38.24 18.71 35.55
CA GLU A 373 -38.30 20.08 35.05
C GLU A 373 -39.69 20.32 34.46
N THR A 374 -40.69 20.48 35.32
CA THR A 374 -41.90 21.27 35.01
C THR A 374 -42.68 21.54 36.29
N PHE A 375 -42.77 22.82 36.64
CA PHE A 375 -43.61 23.31 37.73
C PHE A 375 -45.09 22.96 37.48
N SER A 376 -45.61 22.00 38.22
CA SER A 376 -47.04 21.85 38.52
C SER A 376 -47.19 21.18 39.89
N GLU A 377 -48.15 21.63 40.69
CA GLU A 377 -48.36 21.30 42.12
C GLU A 377 -48.64 19.82 42.44
N HIS A 378 -48.45 18.89 41.51
CA HIS A 378 -48.52 17.45 41.73
C HIS A 378 -47.21 16.80 41.27
N ILE A 379 -46.32 16.53 42.23
CA ILE A 379 -45.08 15.80 42.01
C ILE A 379 -45.44 14.35 41.69
N HIS A 380 -45.49 14.02 40.39
CA HIS A 380 -45.46 12.62 39.96
C HIS A 380 -44.01 12.15 40.06
N LEU A 381 -43.75 11.25 41.02
CA LEU A 381 -42.45 10.65 41.22
C LEU A 381 -42.29 9.53 40.17
N GLU A 382 -41.46 9.76 39.16
CA GLU A 382 -41.05 8.71 38.22
C GLU A 382 -39.93 7.89 38.88
N TYR A 383 -40.33 6.77 39.49
CA TYR A 383 -39.44 5.90 40.24
C TYR A 383 -38.54 5.02 39.36
N LYS A 384 -38.83 4.94 38.07
CA LYS A 384 -38.14 4.08 37.11
C LYS A 384 -36.66 4.47 36.95
N ASP A 385 -36.40 5.76 36.72
CA ASP A 385 -35.04 6.27 36.49
C ASP A 385 -34.19 6.31 37.78
N PHE A 386 -34.82 6.37 38.96
CA PHE A 386 -34.11 6.35 40.23
C PHE A 386 -33.49 4.99 40.52
N VAL A 387 -34.23 3.91 40.22
CA VAL A 387 -33.78 2.52 40.41
C VAL A 387 -32.66 2.19 39.42
N ASP A 388 -32.79 2.64 38.16
CA ASP A 388 -31.76 2.48 37.13
C ASP A 388 -30.46 3.24 37.44
N SER A 389 -30.45 4.20 38.38
CA SER A 389 -29.25 4.99 38.73
C SER A 389 -28.32 4.35 39.77
N PHE A 390 -28.69 3.19 40.33
CA PHE A 390 -27.88 2.46 41.31
C PHE A 390 -27.17 1.23 40.75
N TYR A 391 -27.43 0.89 39.49
CA TYR A 391 -26.83 -0.20 38.72
C TYR A 391 -26.33 0.34 37.38
#